data_AF-A0AAD8I6G3-F1
#
_entry.id   AF-A0AAD8I6G3-F1
#
_cell.length_a   1.000
_cell.length_b   1.000
_cell.length_c   1.000
_cell.angle_alpha   90.00
_cell.angle_beta   90.00
_cell.angle_gamma   90.00
#
_symmetry.space_group_name_H-M   'P 1'
#
loop_
_entity.id
_entity.type
_entity.pdbx_description
1 polymer ?
#
loop_
_entity_poly.entity_id
_entity_poly.type
_entity_poly.pdbx_seq_one_letter_code
_entity_poly.pdbx_strand_id
1 'polypeptide(L)'
;MAGKSEEPVNEQAVATIYGNMRADITQVYSKITELEMEVSEHSLVINAIKPLDHSRRCYRMIGGVLVERTIKEVLPAVQHNKEGLEMVIARLNEALEKKKKEIADFEAKYKIRIRKGDEVKDDGSKKEGSAQGVLVGPAAATE
;
A
#
# COMPACT_ATOMS: atom_id res chain seq x y z
N MET A 1 34.75 8.14 19.73
CA MET A 1 35.34 7.47 18.55
C MET A 1 34.21 6.76 17.81
N ALA A 2 33.62 7.41 16.81
CA ALA A 2 32.53 6.83 16.01
C ALA A 2 33.12 5.87 14.98
N GLY A 3 32.60 4.65 14.93
CA GLY A 3 33.04 3.60 14.02
C GLY A 3 32.90 4.06 12.57
N LYS A 4 34.02 4.04 11.84
CA LYS A 4 34.04 4.10 10.38
C LYS A 4 33.19 2.94 9.87
N SER A 5 32.09 3.28 9.19
CA SER A 5 31.42 2.38 8.27
C SER A 5 32.45 1.89 7.25
N GLU A 6 32.88 0.63 7.39
CA GLU A 6 33.79 -0.02 6.47
C GLU A 6 33.21 0.06 5.05
N GLU A 7 33.95 0.70 4.15
CA GLU A 7 33.59 0.69 2.74
C GLU A 7 33.63 -0.76 2.25
N PRO A 8 32.61 -1.25 1.51
CA PRO A 8 32.64 -2.59 0.96
C PRO A 8 33.86 -2.72 0.05
N VAL A 9 34.84 -3.51 0.49
CA VAL A 9 36.16 -3.65 -0.15
C VAL A 9 36.09 -4.46 -1.47
N ASN A 10 34.93 -5.05 -1.81
CA ASN A 10 34.76 -5.96 -2.95
C ASN A 10 33.54 -5.58 -3.82
N GLU A 11 33.70 -5.64 -5.15
CA GLU A 11 32.63 -5.41 -6.14
C GLU A 11 31.41 -6.31 -5.93
N GLN A 12 31.62 -7.57 -5.50
CA GLN A 12 30.53 -8.48 -5.16
C GLN A 12 29.70 -8.00 -3.96
N ALA A 13 30.34 -7.38 -2.97
CA ALA A 13 29.65 -6.82 -1.81
C ALA A 13 28.79 -5.61 -2.22
N VAL A 14 29.32 -4.75 -3.09
CA VAL A 14 28.57 -3.62 -3.67
C VAL A 14 27.34 -4.10 -4.44
N ALA A 15 27.48 -5.12 -5.29
CA ALA A 15 26.36 -5.70 -6.03
C ALA A 15 25.29 -6.30 -5.11
N THR A 16 25.70 -6.97 -4.03
CA THR A 16 24.79 -7.55 -3.04
C THR A 16 24.00 -6.46 -2.31
N ILE A 17 24.68 -5.41 -1.85
CA ILE A 17 24.05 -4.28 -1.16
C ILE A 17 23.04 -3.60 -2.08
N TYR A 18 23.41 -3.33 -3.34
CA TYR A 18 22.52 -2.74 -4.33
C TYR A 18 21.28 -3.61 -4.61
N GLY A 19 21.47 -4.93 -4.73
CA GLY A 19 20.38 -5.88 -4.89
C GLY A 19 19.40 -5.84 -3.71
N ASN A 20 19.92 -5.81 -2.47
CA ASN A 20 19.10 -5.69 -1.28
C ASN A 20 18.33 -4.36 -1.23
N MET A 21 18.97 -3.24 -1.58
CA MET A 21 18.30 -1.94 -1.63
C MET A 21 17.14 -1.92 -2.65
N ARG A 22 17.30 -2.56 -3.81
CA ARG A 22 16.21 -2.69 -4.80
C ARG A 22 15.09 -3.59 -4.29
N ALA A 23 15.42 -4.73 -3.67
CA ALA A 23 14.44 -5.63 -3.09
C ALA A 23 13.61 -4.92 -2.01
N ASP A 24 14.26 -4.13 -1.17
CA ASP A 24 13.65 -3.30 -0.15
C ASP A 24 12.64 -2.29 -0.72
N ILE A 25 12.99 -1.59 -1.81
CA ILE A 25 12.06 -0.65 -2.47
C ILE A 25 10.83 -1.39 -2.98
N THR A 26 11.03 -2.52 -3.65
CA THR A 26 9.91 -3.36 -4.14
C THR A 26 9.02 -3.81 -3.00
N GLN A 27 9.59 -4.23 -1.87
CA GLN A 27 8.82 -4.63 -0.69
C GLN A 27 7.99 -3.48 -0.11
N VAL A 28 8.58 -2.28 -0.01
CA VAL A 28 7.85 -1.09 0.49
C VAL A 28 6.71 -0.73 -0.47
N TYR A 29 6.95 -0.79 -1.79
CA TYR A 29 5.91 -0.57 -2.80
C TYR A 29 4.74 -1.55 -2.64
N SER A 30 5.03 -2.86 -2.57
CA SER A 30 4.00 -3.89 -2.38
C SER A 30 3.17 -3.61 -1.11
N LYS A 31 3.81 -3.19 -0.02
CA LYS A 31 3.11 -2.86 1.22
C LYS A 31 2.25 -1.60 1.10
N ILE A 32 2.70 -0.57 0.39
CA ILE A 32 1.90 0.62 0.12
C ILE A 32 0.62 0.24 -0.64
N THR A 33 0.76 -0.51 -1.74
CA THR A 33 -0.40 -0.91 -2.56
C THR A 33 -1.39 -1.76 -1.77
N GLU A 34 -0.91 -2.69 -0.92
CA GLU A 34 -1.76 -3.47 -0.01
C GLU A 34 -2.59 -2.56 0.93
N LEU A 35 -1.94 -1.60 1.58
CA LEU A 35 -2.62 -0.69 2.51
C LEU A 35 -3.57 0.27 1.79
N GLU A 36 -3.25 0.71 0.57
CA GLU A 36 -4.15 1.53 -0.25
C GLU A 36 -5.44 0.79 -0.61
N MET A 37 -5.35 -0.53 -0.88
CA MET A 37 -6.52 -1.37 -1.07
C MET A 37 -7.37 -1.44 0.20
N GLU A 38 -6.77 -1.63 1.38
CA GLU A 38 -7.51 -1.61 2.65
C GLU A 38 -8.20 -0.26 2.91
N VAL A 39 -7.55 0.87 2.63
CA VAL A 39 -8.16 2.21 2.75
C VAL A 39 -9.36 2.37 1.83
N SER A 40 -9.29 1.83 0.61
CA SER A 40 -10.40 1.82 -0.34
C SER A 40 -11.58 1.00 0.20
N GLU A 41 -11.32 -0.20 0.74
CA GLU A 41 -12.35 -1.04 1.37
C GLU A 41 -13.03 -0.34 2.55
N HIS A 42 -12.26 0.27 3.45
CA HIS A 42 -12.82 1.04 4.56
C HIS A 42 -13.68 2.21 4.07
N SER A 43 -13.25 2.89 3.01
CA SER A 43 -14.01 4.00 2.40
C SER A 43 -15.34 3.52 1.83
N LEU A 44 -15.38 2.35 1.18
CA LEU A 44 -16.62 1.75 0.69
C LEU A 44 -17.58 1.43 1.84
N VAL A 45 -17.08 0.84 2.94
CA VAL A 45 -17.89 0.54 4.13
C VAL A 45 -18.46 1.82 4.73
N ILE A 46 -17.64 2.85 4.94
CA ILE A 46 -18.07 4.14 5.48
C ILE A 46 -19.18 4.75 4.62
N ASN A 47 -18.99 4.79 3.30
CA ASN A 47 -19.97 5.37 2.37
C ASN A 47 -21.29 4.59 2.37
N ALA A 48 -21.24 3.27 2.54
CA ALA A 48 -22.43 2.43 2.59
C ALA A 48 -23.24 2.60 3.89
N ILE A 49 -22.58 2.75 5.04
CA ILE A 49 -23.28 2.77 6.35
C ILE A 49 -23.57 4.18 6.88
N LYS A 50 -22.83 5.20 6.45
CA LYS A 50 -23.02 6.60 6.86
C LYS A 50 -24.43 7.17 6.61
N PRO A 51 -25.15 6.85 5.51
CA PRO A 51 -26.51 7.37 5.31
C PRO A 51 -27.59 6.59 6.09
N LEU A 52 -27.23 5.50 6.77
CA LEU A 52 -28.18 4.68 7.52
C LEU A 52 -28.43 5.26 8.92
N ASP A 53 -29.53 4.83 9.55
CA ASP A 53 -29.81 5.19 10.94
C ASP A 53 -28.70 4.71 11.89
N HIS A 54 -28.15 5.64 12.67
CA HIS A 54 -27.06 5.40 13.61
C HIS A 54 -27.46 4.44 14.75
N SER A 55 -28.75 4.34 15.06
CA SER A 55 -29.29 3.40 16.05
C SER A 55 -29.46 1.97 15.53
N ARG A 56 -29.26 1.75 14.22
CA ARG A 56 -29.37 0.42 13.60
C ARG A 56 -28.28 -0.51 14.13
N ARG A 57 -28.69 -1.74 14.46
CA ARG A 57 -27.79 -2.82 14.88
C ARG A 57 -26.90 -3.27 13.73
N CYS A 58 -25.62 -3.49 14.03
CA CYS A 58 -24.60 -4.04 13.14
C CYS A 58 -23.83 -5.15 13.86
N TYR A 59 -23.26 -6.09 13.10
CA TYR A 59 -22.53 -7.22 13.66
C TYR A 59 -21.12 -7.25 13.11
N ARG A 60 -20.13 -7.32 14.00
CA ARG A 60 -18.72 -7.45 13.65
C ARG A 60 -18.26 -8.87 13.92
N MET A 61 -17.64 -9.52 12.93
CA MET A 61 -17.02 -10.82 13.10
C MET A 61 -15.66 -10.67 13.79
N ILE A 62 -15.46 -11.39 14.90
CA ILE A 62 -14.19 -11.44 15.64
C ILE A 62 -13.93 -12.90 16.00
N GLY A 63 -12.86 -13.50 15.44
CA GLY A 63 -12.47 -14.88 15.75
C GLY A 63 -13.57 -15.92 15.53
N GLY A 64 -14.46 -15.70 14.57
CA GLY A 64 -15.60 -16.58 14.28
C GLY A 64 -16.88 -16.30 15.07
N VAL A 65 -16.88 -15.34 16.00
CA VAL A 65 -18.08 -14.91 16.75
C VAL A 65 -18.57 -13.56 16.24
N LEU A 66 -19.89 -13.40 16.07
CA LEU A 66 -20.51 -12.12 15.73
C LEU A 66 -20.77 -11.31 17.00
N VAL A 67 -20.14 -10.15 17.10
CA VAL A 67 -20.35 -9.20 18.19
C VAL A 67 -21.31 -8.12 17.72
N GLU A 68 -22.40 -7.95 18.45
CA GLU A 68 -23.39 -6.91 18.20
C GLU A 68 -22.88 -5.52 18.63
N ARG A 69 -23.10 -4.55 17.75
CA ARG A 69 -22.83 -3.11 17.93
C ARG A 69 -23.92 -2.29 17.25
N THR A 70 -23.81 -0.97 17.35
CA THR A 70 -24.60 -0.02 16.56
C THR A 70 -23.74 0.71 15.53
N ILE A 71 -24.35 1.25 14.48
CA ILE A 71 -23.65 2.09 13.51
C ILE A 71 -22.97 3.27 14.19
N LYS A 72 -23.61 3.86 15.22
CA LYS A 72 -23.02 4.92 16.06
C LYS A 72 -21.66 4.54 16.66
N GLU A 73 -21.48 3.28 17.05
CA GLU A 73 -20.24 2.79 17.65
C GLU A 73 -19.21 2.36 16.60
N VAL A 74 -19.67 1.77 15.49
CA VAL A 74 -18.79 1.20 14.46
C VAL A 74 -18.24 2.26 13.51
N LEU A 75 -19.05 3.22 13.09
CA LEU A 75 -18.65 4.26 12.14
C LEU A 75 -17.37 5.01 12.58
N PRO A 76 -17.25 5.54 13.82
CA PRO A 76 -16.02 6.20 14.25
C PRO A 76 -14.82 5.26 14.31
N ALA A 77 -15.02 3.97 14.65
CA ALA A 77 -13.94 3.00 14.69
C ALA A 77 -13.39 2.68 13.29
N VAL A 78 -14.27 2.52 12.29
CA VAL A 78 -13.87 2.30 10.89
C VAL A 78 -13.17 3.54 10.33
N GLN A 79 -13.67 4.74 10.65
CA GLN A 79 -13.06 6.01 10.25
C GLN A 79 -11.66 6.20 10.84
N HIS A 80 -11.51 6.00 12.15
CA HIS A 80 -10.21 6.10 12.83
C HIS A 80 -9.19 5.09 12.29
N ASN A 81 -9.63 3.85 12.00
CA ASN A 81 -8.76 2.84 11.40
C ASN A 81 -8.29 3.26 10.01
N LYS A 82 -9.20 3.78 9.17
CA LYS A 82 -8.86 4.32 7.86
C LYS A 82 -7.80 5.43 7.96
N GLU A 83 -8.01 6.41 8.83
CA GLU A 83 -7.06 7.52 9.05
C GLU A 83 -5.70 6.99 9.54
N GLY A 84 -5.71 5.97 10.40
CA GLY A 84 -4.50 5.26 10.82
C GLY A 84 -3.73 4.64 9.66
N LEU A 85 -4.43 3.97 8.74
CA LEU A 85 -3.83 3.39 7.54
C LEU A 85 -3.25 4.48 6.61
N GLU A 86 -3.97 5.57 6.39
CA GLU A 86 -3.51 6.71 5.58
C GLU A 86 -2.22 7.32 6.16
N MET A 87 -2.13 7.47 7.49
CA MET A 87 -0.90 7.93 8.15
C MET A 87 0.28 6.97 7.96
N VAL A 88 0.03 5.65 7.99
CA VAL A 88 1.08 4.65 7.76
C VAL A 88 1.54 4.69 6.30
N ILE A 89 0.63 4.81 5.34
CA ILE A 89 0.94 4.97 3.92
C ILE A 89 1.80 6.21 3.69
N ALA A 90 1.46 7.34 4.30
CA ALA A 90 2.27 8.56 4.20
C ALA A 90 3.72 8.35 4.68
N ARG A 91 3.90 7.69 5.83
CA ARG A 91 5.23 7.35 6.36
C ARG A 91 6.01 6.38 5.47
N LEU A 92 5.33 5.39 4.88
CA LEU A 92 5.97 4.46 3.95
C LEU A 92 6.40 5.16 2.66
N ASN A 93 5.60 6.10 2.15
CA ASN A 93 5.98 6.92 1.00
C ASN A 93 7.21 7.79 1.29
N GLU A 94 7.29 8.42 2.46
CA GLU A 94 8.49 9.17 2.88
C GLU A 94 9.73 8.26 2.96
N ALA A 95 9.58 7.07 3.54
CA ALA A 95 10.67 6.09 3.63
C ALA A 95 11.11 5.59 2.24
N LEU A 96 10.17 5.40 1.33
CA LEU A 96 10.40 5.00 -0.05
C LEU A 96 11.19 6.07 -0.82
N GLU A 97 10.79 7.34 -0.71
CA GLU A 97 11.51 8.45 -1.33
C GLU A 97 12.93 8.62 -0.77
N LYS A 98 13.12 8.37 0.52
CA LYS A 98 14.45 8.33 1.12
C LYS A 98 15.30 7.20 0.54
N LYS A 99 14.76 5.98 0.43
CA LYS A 99 15.49 4.84 -0.16
C LYS A 99 15.82 5.04 -1.64
N LYS A 100 14.94 5.67 -2.42
CA LYS A 100 15.22 6.04 -3.81
C LYS A 100 16.43 6.97 -3.92
N LYS A 101 16.51 7.99 -3.05
CA LYS A 101 17.67 8.89 -3.00
C LYS A 101 18.95 8.14 -2.61
N GLU A 102 18.88 7.28 -1.60
CA GLU A 102 20.01 6.45 -1.17
C GLU A 102 20.50 5.54 -2.31
N ILE A 103 19.60 4.94 -3.10
CA ILE A 103 19.98 4.18 -4.30
C ILE A 103 20.67 5.06 -5.34
N ALA A 104 20.12 6.24 -5.66
CA ALA A 104 20.70 7.13 -6.66
C ALA A 104 22.12 7.58 -6.26
N ASP A 105 22.32 7.90 -4.97
CA ASP A 105 23.63 8.25 -4.42
C ASP A 105 24.59 7.05 -4.47
N PHE A 106 24.09 5.83 -4.19
CA PHE A 106 24.88 4.60 -4.26
C PHE A 106 25.31 4.27 -5.70
N GLU A 107 24.40 4.42 -6.67
CA GLU A 107 24.68 4.25 -8.10
C GLU A 107 25.74 5.24 -8.59
N ALA A 108 25.63 6.51 -8.18
CA ALA A 108 26.61 7.54 -8.51
C ALA A 108 27.98 7.26 -7.87
N LYS A 109 28.01 6.86 -6.60
CA LYS A 109 29.25 6.58 -5.85
C LYS A 109 30.04 5.41 -6.44
N TYR A 110 29.35 4.32 -6.79
CA TYR A 110 30.00 3.10 -7.29
C TYR A 110 29.98 2.96 -8.82
N LYS A 111 29.48 3.97 -9.54
CA LYS A 111 29.34 3.98 -11.02
C LYS A 111 28.68 2.70 -11.54
N ILE A 112 27.64 2.26 -10.83
CA ILE A 112 26.92 1.02 -11.16
C ILE A 112 26.29 1.21 -12.54
N ARG A 113 26.77 0.43 -13.52
CA ARG A 113 26.13 0.35 -14.83
C ARG A 113 25.17 -0.81 -14.80
N ILE A 114 23.88 -0.51 -14.69
CA ILE A 114 22.82 -1.49 -14.91
C ILE A 114 22.99 -1.97 -16.36
N ARG A 115 23.39 -3.23 -16.55
CA ARG A 115 23.31 -3.86 -17.88
C ARG A 115 21.83 -3.90 -18.23
N LYS A 116 21.51 -3.46 -19.45
CA LYS A 116 20.16 -3.23 -19.99
C LYS A 116 19.30 -4.51 -20.18
N GLY A 117 19.38 -5.45 -19.24
CA GLY A 117 18.60 -6.68 -19.17
C GLY A 117 17.70 -6.79 -17.92
N ASP A 118 17.91 -5.94 -16.91
CA ASP A 118 17.13 -5.88 -15.65
C ASP A 118 16.34 -4.57 -15.52
N GLU A 119 15.91 -4.01 -16.66
CA GLU A 119 14.86 -2.99 -16.70
C GLU A 119 13.56 -3.67 -16.26
N VAL A 120 13.23 -3.57 -14.97
CA VAL A 120 11.85 -3.69 -14.52
C VAL A 120 11.13 -2.56 -15.26
N LYS A 121 10.40 -2.93 -16.31
CA LYS A 121 9.59 -2.01 -17.09
C LYS A 121 8.69 -1.24 -16.12
N ASP A 122 9.02 0.04 -15.94
CA ASP A 122 8.05 1.06 -15.59
C ASP A 122 7.01 1.07 -16.73
N ASP A 123 5.97 0.25 -16.59
CA ASP A 123 4.86 0.21 -17.55
C ASP A 123 3.96 1.41 -17.28
N GLY A 124 4.49 2.60 -17.60
CA GLY A 124 3.70 3.78 -17.94
C GLY A 124 2.99 3.57 -19.28
N SER A 125 2.24 2.47 -19.43
CA SER A 125 1.35 2.26 -20.56
C SER A 125 -0.04 2.69 -20.15
N LYS A 126 -0.46 3.86 -20.64
CA LYS A 126 -1.88 4.17 -20.86
C LYS A 126 -2.55 2.95 -21.51
N LYS A 127 -3.37 2.22 -20.76
CA LYS A 127 -4.47 1.42 -21.30
C LYS A 127 -5.75 1.88 -20.63
N GLU A 128 -6.59 2.51 -21.44
CA GLU A 128 -8.00 2.70 -21.20
C GLU A 128 -8.67 1.39 -20.76
N GLY A 129 -9.56 1.50 -19.77
CA GLY A 129 -10.80 0.72 -19.68
C GLY A 129 -10.69 -0.79 -19.49
N SER A 130 -10.72 -1.23 -18.24
CA SER A 130 -11.60 -2.35 -17.87
C SER A 130 -11.98 -2.20 -16.40
N ALA A 131 -13.00 -1.37 -16.18
CA ALA A 131 -13.71 -1.32 -14.92
C ALA A 131 -14.36 -2.70 -14.71
N GLN A 132 -13.74 -3.57 -13.92
CA GLN A 132 -14.45 -4.72 -13.35
C GLN A 132 -15.27 -4.24 -12.15
N GLY A 133 -16.18 -3.32 -12.43
CA GLY A 133 -17.28 -2.94 -11.56
C GLY A 133 -18.35 -4.02 -11.68
N VAL A 134 -18.79 -4.54 -10.54
CA VAL A 134 -19.94 -5.43 -10.46
C VAL A 134 -21.16 -4.69 -11.00
N LEU A 135 -21.60 -5.03 -12.21
CA LEU A 135 -22.84 -4.54 -12.82
C LEU A 135 -24.00 -5.33 -12.22
N VAL A 136 -24.64 -4.77 -11.18
CA VAL A 136 -25.94 -5.24 -10.73
C VAL A 136 -26.99 -4.64 -11.65
N GLY A 137 -27.52 -5.44 -12.57
CA GLY A 137 -28.58 -5.02 -13.48
C GLY A 137 -29.87 -4.69 -12.71
N PRO A 138 -30.69 -3.71 -13.18
CA PRO A 138 -31.99 -3.45 -12.59
C PRO A 138 -32.88 -4.68 -12.73
N ALA A 139 -33.49 -5.07 -11.61
CA ALA A 139 -34.53 -6.08 -11.58
C ALA A 139 -35.63 -5.72 -12.59
N ALA A 140 -35.78 -6.55 -13.62
CA ALA A 140 -36.93 -6.49 -14.49
C ALA A 140 -38.16 -6.89 -13.65
N ALA A 141 -39.00 -5.91 -13.37
CA ALA A 141 -40.40 -6.15 -13.11
C ALA A 141 -41.04 -6.53 -14.45
N THR A 142 -41.60 -7.74 -14.53
CA THR A 142 -42.65 -8.07 -15.50
C THR A 142 -43.56 -9.14 -14.89
N GLU A 143 -44.82 -8.70 -14.72
CA GLU A 143 -46.09 -9.39 -14.47
C GLU A 143 -46.36 -10.03 -13.10
#